data_AF-A0A3A0BU66-F1
#
_entry.id   AF-A0A3A0BU66-F1
#
_cell.length_a   1.000
_cell.length_b   1.000
_cell.length_c   1.000
_cell.angle_alpha   90.00
_cell.angle_beta   90.00
_cell.angle_gamma   90.00
#
_symmetry.space_group_name_H-M   'P 1'
#
loop_
_entity.id
_entity.type
_entity.pdbx_description
1 polymer ?
#
loop_
_entity_poly.entity_id
_entity_poly.type
_entity_poly.pdbx_seq_one_letter_code
_entity_poly.pdbx_strand_id
1 'polypeptide(L)'
;MTQEAILQRIRESLARLTRTPERTTEPYRETEQHVRASIRQISRARVSQLLRQLRAAHGLSYAQVQANTGLTQQLLFDVEYKDRRLTLDQLQRLAHCYHVSVDDLLGIDLDDE
;
A
#
# COMPACT_ATOMS: atom_id res chain seq x y z
N MET A 1 -22.67 -55.93 19.75
CA MET A 1 -22.10 -54.62 20.15
C MET A 1 -22.42 -54.42 21.62
N THR A 2 -21.42 -54.26 22.48
CA THR A 2 -21.60 -54.11 23.93
C THR A 2 -22.02 -52.66 24.27
N GLN A 3 -22.82 -52.50 25.32
CA GLN A 3 -23.31 -51.20 25.79
C GLN A 3 -22.16 -50.21 26.09
N GLU A 4 -21.00 -50.73 26.52
CA GLU A 4 -19.77 -49.95 26.71
C GLU A 4 -19.25 -49.32 25.42
N ALA A 5 -19.29 -50.02 24.29
CA ALA A 5 -18.82 -49.48 23.01
C ALA A 5 -19.68 -48.30 22.54
N ILE A 6 -20.97 -48.32 22.85
CA ILE A 6 -21.90 -47.21 22.55
C ILE A 6 -21.59 -46.02 23.45
N LEU A 7 -21.40 -46.24 24.75
CA LEU A 7 -21.06 -45.19 25.72
C LEU A 7 -19.71 -44.53 25.42
N GLN A 8 -18.71 -45.32 25.02
CA GLN A 8 -17.39 -44.84 24.59
C GLN A 8 -17.54 -43.88 23.39
N ARG A 9 -18.31 -44.28 22.38
CA ARG A 9 -18.51 -43.51 21.15
C ARG A 9 -19.29 -42.22 21.39
N ILE A 10 -20.26 -42.24 22.30
CA ILE A 10 -20.99 -41.03 22.72
C ILE A 10 -20.05 -40.07 23.45
N ARG A 11 -19.22 -40.55 24.38
CA ARG A 11 -18.22 -39.72 25.07
C ARG A 11 -17.24 -39.07 24.10
N GLU A 12 -16.72 -39.85 23.15
CA GLU A 12 -15.81 -39.34 22.12
C GLU A 12 -16.47 -38.29 21.21
N SER A 13 -17.75 -38.50 20.87
CA SER A 13 -18.50 -37.55 20.05
C SER A 13 -18.81 -36.25 20.80
N LEU A 14 -19.14 -36.34 22.09
CA LEU A 14 -19.35 -35.18 22.95
C LEU A 14 -18.05 -34.41 23.20
N ALA A 15 -16.91 -35.11 23.37
CA ALA A 15 -15.60 -34.47 23.51
C ALA A 15 -15.14 -33.72 22.26
N ARG A 16 -15.60 -34.13 21.07
CA ARG A 16 -15.37 -33.38 19.82
C ARG A 16 -16.28 -32.17 19.68
N LEU A 17 -17.52 -32.27 20.18
CA LEU A 17 -18.49 -31.16 20.17
C LEU A 17 -18.17 -30.07 21.19
N THR A 18 -17.59 -30.40 22.35
CA THR A 18 -17.12 -29.41 23.31
C THR A 18 -15.87 -28.67 22.84
N ARG A 19 -15.12 -29.26 21.91
CA ARG A 19 -14.12 -28.57 21.09
C ARG A 19 -14.79 -27.94 19.87
N THR A 20 -15.84 -27.15 20.07
CA THR A 20 -16.21 -26.16 19.06
C THR A 20 -14.96 -25.32 18.84
N PRO A 21 -14.39 -25.24 17.62
CA PRO A 21 -13.35 -24.24 17.39
C PRO A 21 -13.98 -22.91 17.80
N GLU A 22 -13.33 -22.19 18.72
CA GLU A 22 -13.71 -20.82 19.03
C GLU A 22 -13.92 -20.13 17.68
N ARG A 23 -15.14 -19.63 17.45
CA ARG A 23 -15.34 -18.68 16.35
C ARG A 23 -14.36 -17.55 16.66
N THR A 24 -13.26 -17.50 15.91
CA THR A 24 -12.28 -16.43 15.98
C THR A 24 -13.02 -15.16 15.59
N THR A 25 -13.46 -14.41 16.60
CA THR A 25 -14.13 -13.12 16.40
C THR A 25 -13.17 -12.02 15.98
N GLU A 26 -11.86 -12.29 15.93
CA GLU A 26 -10.86 -11.33 15.46
C GLU A 26 -9.96 -11.95 14.38
N PRO A 27 -10.27 -11.71 13.09
CA PRO A 27 -9.22 -11.66 12.08
C PRO A 27 -9.37 -10.50 11.06
N TYR A 28 -10.38 -9.64 11.18
CA TYR A 28 -10.65 -8.62 10.17
C TYR A 28 -9.64 -7.46 10.17
N ARG A 29 -9.29 -6.93 11.35
CA ARG A 29 -8.48 -5.70 11.48
C ARG A 29 -7.03 -5.88 11.02
N GLU A 30 -6.38 -6.99 11.35
CA GLU A 30 -5.01 -7.27 10.90
C GLU A 30 -4.96 -7.42 9.37
N THR A 31 -5.91 -8.20 8.82
CA THR A 31 -6.04 -8.38 7.36
C THR A 31 -6.23 -7.04 6.65
N GLU A 32 -7.10 -6.15 7.15
CA GLU A 32 -7.31 -4.82 6.57
C GLU A 32 -6.04 -3.96 6.63
N GLN A 33 -5.31 -3.97 7.75
CA GLN A 33 -4.07 -3.21 7.89
C GLN A 33 -3.00 -3.67 6.89
N HIS A 34 -2.86 -4.98 6.71
CA HIS A 34 -1.95 -5.56 5.70
C HIS A 34 -2.35 -5.13 4.29
N VAL A 35 -3.62 -5.24 3.93
CA VAL A 35 -4.12 -4.81 2.61
C VAL A 35 -3.83 -3.32 2.38
N ARG A 36 -4.13 -2.46 3.35
CA ARG A 36 -3.82 -1.02 3.27
C ARG A 36 -2.32 -0.74 3.14
N ALA A 37 -1.47 -1.50 3.83
CA ALA A 37 -0.02 -1.38 3.71
C ALA A 37 0.47 -1.75 2.30
N SER A 38 -0.02 -2.87 1.75
CA SER A 38 0.28 -3.31 0.38
C SER A 38 -0.17 -2.29 -0.65
N ILE A 39 -1.40 -1.76 -0.53
CA ILE A 39 -1.89 -0.71 -1.43
C ILE A 39 -0.97 0.52 -1.38
N ARG A 40 -0.63 1.01 -0.18
CA ARG A 40 0.31 2.16 -0.02
C ARG A 40 1.67 1.90 -0.64
N GLN A 41 2.17 0.67 -0.61
CA GLN A 41 3.44 0.32 -1.25
C GLN A 41 3.31 0.35 -2.78
N ILE A 42 2.27 -0.27 -3.33
CA ILE A 42 2.00 -0.30 -4.77
C ILE A 42 1.80 1.12 -5.31
N SER A 43 0.98 1.94 -4.65
CA SER A 43 0.75 3.33 -5.06
C SER A 43 2.04 4.16 -5.05
N ARG A 44 2.90 3.99 -4.04
CA ARG A 44 4.20 4.70 -3.98
C ARG A 44 5.15 4.26 -5.10
N ALA A 45 5.23 2.97 -5.38
CA ALA A 45 6.05 2.45 -6.47
C ALA A 45 5.58 2.98 -7.84
N ARG A 46 4.27 3.12 -8.04
CA ARG A 46 3.72 3.75 -9.24
C ARG A 46 4.14 5.21 -9.35
N VAL A 47 3.96 5.99 -8.28
CA VAL A 47 4.31 7.42 -8.25
C VAL A 47 5.81 7.62 -8.53
N SER A 48 6.68 6.83 -7.90
CA SER A 48 8.13 6.94 -8.13
C SER A 48 8.52 6.61 -9.57
N GLN A 49 7.92 5.58 -10.15
CA GLN A 49 8.13 5.22 -11.55
C GLN A 49 7.66 6.33 -12.50
N LEU A 50 6.47 6.90 -12.25
CA LEU A 50 5.91 7.96 -13.07
C LEU A 50 6.76 9.23 -13.00
N LEU A 51 7.18 9.65 -11.81
CA LEU A 51 8.06 10.81 -11.63
C LEU A 51 9.38 10.64 -12.39
N ARG A 52 9.97 9.44 -12.36
CA ARG A 52 11.18 9.11 -13.12
C ARG A 52 10.94 9.21 -14.63
N GLN A 53 9.81 8.69 -15.11
CA GLN A 53 9.44 8.75 -16.53
C GLN A 53 9.21 10.19 -16.98
N LEU A 54 8.49 11.00 -16.20
CA LEU A 54 8.27 12.42 -16.47
C LEU A 54 9.60 13.18 -16.52
N ARG A 55 10.47 12.98 -15.54
CA ARG A 55 11.79 13.62 -15.55
C ARG A 55 12.58 13.28 -16.83
N ALA A 56 12.58 12.01 -17.23
CA ALA A 56 13.25 11.56 -18.44
C ALA A 56 12.61 12.13 -19.72
N ALA A 57 11.28 12.16 -19.80
CA ALA A 57 10.54 12.69 -20.94
C ALA A 57 10.77 14.19 -21.14
N HIS A 58 10.89 14.95 -20.05
CA HIS A 58 11.23 16.37 -20.08
C HIS A 58 12.73 16.63 -20.27
N GLY A 59 13.58 15.59 -20.30
CA GLY A 59 15.03 15.73 -20.45
C GLY A 59 15.71 16.44 -19.27
N LEU A 60 15.10 16.41 -18.08
CA LEU A 60 15.59 17.16 -16.93
C LEU A 60 16.62 16.37 -16.11
N SER A 61 17.73 17.03 -15.80
CA SER A 61 18.70 16.57 -14.79
C SER A 61 18.20 16.84 -13.37
N TYR A 62 18.74 16.13 -12.39
CA TYR A 62 18.42 16.38 -10.98
C TYR A 62 18.73 17.81 -10.54
N ALA A 63 19.79 18.42 -11.08
CA ALA A 63 20.15 19.80 -10.79
C ALA A 63 19.09 20.79 -11.28
N GLN A 64 18.51 20.55 -12.47
CA GLN A 64 17.44 21.39 -13.00
C GLN A 64 16.14 21.23 -12.21
N VAL A 65 15.77 20.00 -11.86
CA VAL A 65 14.58 19.76 -11.01
C VAL A 65 14.77 20.41 -9.64
N GLN A 66 15.96 20.33 -9.05
CA GLN A 66 16.29 21.04 -7.81
C GLN A 66 16.14 22.56 -7.96
N ALA A 67 16.65 23.15 -9.04
CA ALA A 67 16.52 24.58 -9.28
C ALA A 67 15.05 25.03 -9.39
N ASN A 68 14.20 24.20 -10.00
CA ASN A 68 12.78 24.50 -10.21
C ASN A 68 11.91 24.26 -8.96
N THR A 69 12.25 23.27 -8.13
CA THR A 69 11.40 22.81 -7.02
C THR A 69 11.95 23.15 -5.64
N GLY A 70 13.24 23.48 -5.54
CA GLY A 70 13.99 23.59 -4.29
C GLY A 70 14.28 22.26 -3.60
N LEU A 71 13.89 21.12 -4.19
CA LEU A 71 14.10 19.80 -3.62
C LEU A 71 15.54 19.32 -3.87
N THR A 72 16.19 18.74 -2.86
CA THR A 72 17.57 18.28 -3.00
C THR A 72 17.66 17.10 -3.98
N GLN A 73 18.78 17.01 -4.72
CA GLN A 73 19.00 15.90 -5.67
C GLN A 73 18.96 14.54 -4.97
N GLN A 74 19.45 14.46 -3.74
CA GLN A 74 19.38 13.24 -2.93
C GLN A 74 17.93 12.81 -2.67
N LEU A 75 17.05 13.77 -2.33
CA LEU A 75 15.63 13.48 -2.14
C LEU A 75 14.98 12.99 -3.45
N LEU A 76 15.27 13.65 -4.58
CA LEU A 76 14.76 13.23 -5.89
C LEU A 76 15.21 11.80 -6.24
N PHE A 77 16.49 11.49 -6.03
CA PHE A 77 17.03 10.16 -6.26
C PHE A 77 16.39 9.10 -5.33
N ASP A 78 16.29 9.39 -4.04
CA ASP A 78 15.70 8.44 -3.08
C ASP A 78 14.21 8.21 -3.33
N VAL A 79 13.48 9.20 -3.85
CA VAL A 79 12.08 9.05 -4.27
C VAL A 79 11.98 8.14 -5.50
N GLU A 80 12.83 8.35 -6.51
CA GLU A 80 12.80 7.54 -7.73
C GLU A 80 13.22 6.08 -7.51
N TYR A 81 14.11 5.80 -6.54
CA TYR A 81 14.76 4.49 -6.42
C TYR A 81 14.71 3.81 -5.05
N LYS A 82 14.40 4.52 -3.95
CA LYS A 82 14.48 3.97 -2.58
C LYS A 82 13.16 3.99 -1.80
N ASP A 83 12.02 4.04 -2.48
CA ASP A 83 10.68 4.08 -1.86
C ASP A 83 10.53 5.22 -0.82
N ARG A 84 11.23 6.34 -1.03
CA ARG A 84 11.13 7.49 -0.13
C ARG A 84 9.74 8.11 -0.23
N ARG A 85 9.11 8.33 0.91
CA ARG A 85 7.80 8.99 1.00
C ARG A 85 7.95 10.50 0.74
N LEU A 86 7.11 11.02 -0.14
CA LEU A 86 6.92 12.45 -0.37
C LEU A 86 5.86 13.02 0.56
N THR A 87 6.01 14.27 0.95
CA THR A 87 4.89 15.06 1.48
C THR A 87 4.01 15.59 0.34
N LEU A 88 2.79 16.00 0.65
CA LEU A 88 1.88 16.58 -0.34
C LEU A 88 2.47 17.82 -1.01
N ASP A 89 3.09 18.71 -0.23
CA ASP A 89 3.77 19.91 -0.76
C ASP A 89 4.91 19.55 -1.74
N GLN A 90 5.72 18.55 -1.42
CA GLN A 90 6.78 18.09 -2.33
C GLN A 90 6.20 17.50 -3.62
N LEU A 91 5.11 16.73 -3.50
CA LEU A 91 4.41 16.17 -4.65
C LEU A 91 3.82 17.28 -5.53
N GLN A 92 3.19 18.30 -4.94
CA GLN A 92 2.65 19.46 -5.65
C GLN A 92 3.73 20.23 -6.41
N ARG A 93 4.90 20.45 -5.80
CA ARG A 93 6.04 21.12 -6.47
C ARG A 93 6.54 20.32 -7.66
N LEU A 94 6.60 18.99 -7.53
CA LEU A 94 6.99 18.10 -8.64
C LEU A 94 5.94 18.11 -9.74
N ALA A 95 4.65 18.03 -9.40
CA ALA A 95 3.54 18.13 -10.34
C ALA A 95 3.61 19.42 -11.16
N HIS A 96 3.79 20.56 -10.47
CA HIS A 96 3.98 21.85 -11.10
C HIS A 96 5.21 21.91 -12.01
N CYS A 97 6.35 21.36 -11.56
CA CYS A 97 7.59 21.31 -12.35
C CYS A 97 7.45 20.48 -13.64
N TYR A 98 6.64 19.42 -13.62
CA TYR A 98 6.40 18.57 -14.78
C TYR A 98 5.14 18.96 -15.57
N HIS A 99 4.45 20.03 -15.17
CA HIS A 99 3.21 20.50 -15.80
C HIS A 99 2.09 19.42 -15.85
N VAL A 100 1.96 18.64 -14.78
CA VAL A 100 0.90 17.65 -14.59
C VAL A 100 0.09 17.96 -13.34
N SER A 101 -1.13 17.43 -13.23
CA SER A 101 -1.90 17.55 -11.99
C SER A 101 -1.38 16.58 -10.92
N VAL A 102 -1.73 16.83 -9.66
CA VAL A 102 -1.46 15.88 -8.57
C VAL A 102 -2.27 14.60 -8.77
N ASP A 103 -3.48 14.73 -9.30
CA ASP A 103 -4.39 13.62 -9.55
C ASP A 103 -3.84 12.69 -10.64
N ASP A 104 -3.22 13.24 -11.69
CA ASP A 104 -2.47 12.46 -12.69
C ASP A 104 -1.32 11.66 -12.06
N LEU A 105 -0.58 12.28 -11.12
CA LEU A 105 0.54 11.62 -10.43
C LEU A 105 0.07 10.47 -9.53
N LEU A 106 -1.02 10.69 -8.81
CA LEU A 106 -1.68 9.67 -8.01
C LEU A 106 -2.43 8.66 -8.90
N GLY A 107 -2.71 9.07 -10.13
CA GLY A 107 -3.61 8.52 -11.13
C GLY A 107 -4.93 8.08 -10.53
N ILE A 108 -5.58 9.07 -9.93
CA ILE A 108 -6.98 9.08 -9.54
C ILE A 108 -7.65 10.09 -10.46
N ASP A 109 -8.84 9.77 -10.96
CA ASP A 109 -9.71 10.76 -11.60
C ASP A 109 -10.69 11.21 -10.52
N LEU A 110 -10.48 12.42 -10.00
CA LEU A 110 -11.46 13.05 -9.13
C LEU A 110 -12.39 13.85 -10.05
N ASP A 111 -13.60 13.35 -10.26
CA ASP A 111 -14.65 14.13 -10.91
C ASP A 111 -15.05 15.26 -9.95
N ASP A 112 -14.82 16.51 -10.36
CA ASP A 112 -15.32 17.70 -9.67
C ASP A 112 -16.83 17.85 -9.95
N GLU A 113 -17.68 17.13 -9.22
CA GLU A 113 -19.14 17.41 -9.14
C GLU A 113 -19.48 18.52 -8.14
#